data_AF-A0A0L7KNQ4-F1
#
_entry.id   AF-A0A0L7KNQ4-F1
#
_cell.length_a   1.000
_cell.length_b   1.000
_cell.length_c   1.000
_cell.angle_alpha   90.00
_cell.angle_beta   90.00
_cell.angle_gamma   90.00
#
_symmetry.space_group_name_H-M   'P 1'
#
loop_
_entity.id
_entity.type
_entity.pdbx_description
1 polymer ?
#
loop_
_entity_poly.entity_id
_entity_poly.type
_entity_poly.pdbx_seq_one_letter_code
_entity_poly.pdbx_strand_id
1 'polypeptide(L)'
;MNRSYLMMPLDRVQRAEDTLYNESQLRTRNLIERLFGIWKRRFPVLALGMHVHLKNCLPIIIATAVLHNILRSKREECPPDDPDLELPAPWESIIEQGRIRQQTHADNGMEARDINPVRRKLINNYFKTLQ
;
A
#
# COMPACT_ATOMS: atom_id res chain seq x y z
N MET A 1 -15.33 -8.37 -8.26
CA MET A 1 -14.95 -8.66 -6.85
C MET A 1 -15.06 -7.38 -6.03
N ASN A 2 -16.25 -7.07 -5.50
CA ASN A 2 -16.46 -6.00 -4.51
C ASN A 2 -17.18 -6.66 -3.32
N ARG A 3 -16.47 -6.84 -2.21
CA ARG A 3 -17.05 -7.42 -0.99
C ARG A 3 -17.56 -6.29 -0.14
N SER A 4 -18.69 -6.50 0.55
CA SER A 4 -19.36 -5.47 1.36
C SER A 4 -18.48 -4.82 2.43
N TYR A 5 -17.41 -5.51 2.84
CA TYR A 5 -16.47 -5.08 3.87
C TYR A 5 -15.17 -4.46 3.33
N LEU A 6 -14.98 -4.36 2.01
CA LEU A 6 -13.78 -3.77 1.42
C LEU A 6 -14.05 -2.34 0.93
N MET A 7 -13.32 -1.39 1.53
CA MET A 7 -13.27 0.01 1.10
C MET A 7 -12.21 0.18 0.01
N MET A 8 -12.56 -0.15 -1.23
CA MET A 8 -11.69 0.04 -2.39
C MET A 8 -11.90 1.43 -3.00
N PRO A 9 -10.91 1.97 -3.73
CA PRO A 9 -11.11 3.16 -4.56
C PRO A 9 -12.31 3.00 -5.49
N LEU A 10 -12.99 4.11 -5.74
CA LEU A 10 -14.15 4.18 -6.59
C LEU A 10 -13.75 4.22 -8.07
N ASP A 11 -14.31 3.33 -8.88
CA ASP A 11 -14.08 3.20 -10.34
C ASP A 11 -14.69 4.39 -11.10
N ARG A 12 -15.88 4.81 -10.71
CA ARG A 12 -16.61 5.94 -11.32
C ARG A 12 -16.75 7.03 -10.28
N VAL A 13 -16.24 8.22 -10.53
CA VAL A 13 -16.41 9.38 -9.66
C VAL A 13 -17.62 10.17 -10.17
N GLN A 14 -18.62 10.38 -9.32
CA GLN A 14 -19.84 11.13 -9.68
C GLN A 14 -20.00 12.43 -8.90
N ARG A 15 -19.43 12.50 -7.70
CA ARG A 15 -19.55 13.67 -6.81
C ARG A 15 -18.20 14.11 -6.26
N ALA A 16 -18.14 15.32 -5.70
CA ALA A 16 -16.93 15.84 -5.08
C ALA A 16 -16.45 14.96 -3.91
N GLU A 17 -17.38 14.38 -3.15
CA GLU A 17 -17.09 13.47 -2.04
C GLU A 17 -16.41 12.17 -2.51
N ASP A 18 -16.79 11.66 -3.69
CA ASP A 18 -16.14 10.48 -4.30
C ASP A 18 -14.67 10.79 -4.63
N THR A 19 -14.38 12.01 -5.13
CA THR A 19 -13.01 12.46 -5.42
C THR A 19 -12.18 12.53 -4.15
N LEU A 20 -12.72 13.15 -3.09
CA LEU A 20 -12.05 13.27 -1.80
C LEU A 20 -11.74 11.89 -1.19
N TYR A 21 -12.68 10.95 -1.31
CA TYR A 21 -12.45 9.57 -0.88
C TYR A 21 -11.31 8.91 -1.65
N ASN A 22 -11.32 8.95 -2.98
CA ASN A 22 -10.27 8.35 -3.79
C ASN A 22 -8.90 8.98 -3.52
N GLU A 23 -8.85 10.30 -3.34
CA GLU A 23 -7.63 11.00 -2.98
C GLU A 23 -7.13 10.58 -1.59
N SER A 24 -8.01 10.45 -0.60
CA SER A 24 -7.64 9.98 0.74
C SER A 24 -7.04 8.57 0.73
N GLN A 25 -7.63 7.67 -0.08
CA GLN A 25 -7.13 6.31 -0.29
C GLN A 25 -5.74 6.33 -0.95
N LEU A 26 -5.57 7.14 -2.00
CA LEU A 26 -4.30 7.28 -2.70
C LEU A 26 -3.19 7.83 -1.79
N ARG A 27 -3.46 8.91 -1.04
CA ARG A 27 -2.50 9.50 -0.09
C ARG A 27 -2.06 8.49 0.96
N THR A 28 -3.01 7.75 1.52
CA THR A 28 -2.73 6.70 2.52
C THR A 28 -1.87 5.59 1.91
N ARG A 29 -2.22 5.11 0.71
CA ARG A 29 -1.46 4.05 0.02
C ARG A 29 -0.03 4.48 -0.28
N ASN A 30 0.18 5.67 -0.82
CA ASN A 30 1.51 6.17 -1.18
C ASN A 30 2.44 6.24 0.05
N LEU A 31 1.91 6.62 1.22
CA LEU A 31 2.68 6.63 2.47
C LEU A 31 3.12 5.22 2.88
N ILE A 32 2.20 4.26 2.80
CA ILE A 32 2.47 2.86 3.15
C ILE A 32 3.44 2.20 2.16
N GLU A 33 3.27 2.43 0.85
CA GLU A 33 4.18 1.94 -0.19
C GLU A 33 5.61 2.46 0.02
N ARG A 34 5.76 3.76 0.31
CA ARG A 34 7.06 4.36 0.64
C ARG A 34 7.67 3.78 1.92
N LEU A 35 6.86 3.59 2.96
CA LEU A 35 7.30 2.96 4.21
C LEU A 35 7.84 1.55 3.96
N PHE A 36 7.09 0.71 3.25
CA PHE A 36 7.53 -0.64 2.92
C PHE A 36 8.75 -0.66 2.02
N GLY A 37 8.87 0.28 1.08
CA GLY A 37 10.06 0.44 0.24
C GLY A 37 11.31 0.69 1.08
N ILE A 38 11.27 1.63 2.02
CA ILE A 38 12.41 1.92 2.91
C ILE A 38 12.68 0.75 3.85
N TRP A 39 11.62 0.15 4.41
CA TRP A 39 11.75 -0.92 5.38
C TRP A 39 12.40 -2.17 4.78
N LYS A 40 12.01 -2.53 3.55
CA LYS A 40 12.60 -3.62 2.79
C LYS A 40 14.06 -3.33 2.38
N ARG A 41 14.40 -2.10 1.97
CA ARG A 41 15.81 -1.74 1.65
C ARG A 41 16.70 -1.90 2.87
N ARG A 42 16.20 -1.48 4.03
CA ARG A 42 16.92 -1.56 5.30
C ARG A 42 17.09 -2.98 5.83
N PHE A 43 16.09 -3.83 5.59
CA PHE A 43 16.13 -5.24 5.98
C PHE A 43 15.81 -6.11 4.77
N PRO A 44 16.82 -6.42 3.91
CA PRO A 44 16.63 -7.17 2.68
C PRO A 44 15.94 -8.53 2.84
N VAL A 45 16.03 -9.12 4.04
CA VAL A 45 15.29 -10.33 4.43
C VAL A 45 13.77 -10.23 4.18
N LEU A 46 13.20 -9.02 4.18
CA LEU A 46 11.79 -8.76 3.88
C LEU A 46 11.47 -8.68 2.38
N ALA A 47 12.48 -8.48 1.53
CA ALA A 47 12.34 -8.43 0.08
C ALA A 47 12.73 -9.76 -0.59
N LEU A 48 13.83 -10.35 -0.16
CA LEU A 48 14.41 -11.58 -0.71
C LEU A 48 13.65 -12.84 -0.31
N GLY A 49 12.86 -12.76 0.75
CA GLY A 49 12.20 -13.92 1.35
C GLY A 49 13.04 -14.52 2.48
N MET A 50 12.38 -15.31 3.32
CA MET A 50 12.95 -15.87 4.54
C MET A 50 13.06 -17.39 4.43
N HIS A 51 14.29 -17.91 4.49
CA HIS A 51 14.56 -19.36 4.56
C HIS A 51 14.57 -19.86 6.01
N VAL A 52 13.48 -19.62 6.73
CA VAL A 52 13.31 -20.02 8.13
C VAL A 52 11.95 -20.69 8.32
N HIS A 53 11.78 -21.43 9.42
CA HIS A 53 10.47 -21.99 9.77
C HIS A 53 9.43 -20.88 9.93
N LEU A 54 8.19 -21.11 9.47
CA LEU A 54 7.10 -20.12 9.47
C LEU A 54 6.88 -19.48 10.86
N LYS A 55 7.05 -20.26 11.94
CA LYS A 55 6.97 -19.78 13.33
C LYS A 55 7.97 -18.66 13.66
N ASN A 56 9.09 -18.58 12.94
CA ASN A 56 10.14 -17.58 13.13
C ASN A 56 9.98 -16.37 12.20
N CYS A 57 9.19 -16.48 11.13
CA CYS A 57 8.97 -15.38 10.18
C CYS A 57 8.33 -14.16 10.86
N LEU A 58 7.25 -14.37 11.63
CA LEU A 58 6.55 -13.28 12.30
C LEU A 58 7.43 -12.56 13.34
N PRO A 59 8.18 -13.27 14.23
CA PRO A 59 9.17 -12.63 15.10
C PRO A 59 10.20 -11.77 14.35
N ILE A 60 10.70 -12.23 13.19
CA ILE A 60 11.66 -11.47 12.38
C ILE A 60 11.02 -10.19 11.82
N ILE A 61 9.80 -10.28 11.29
CA ILE A 61 9.04 -9.11 10.82
C ILE A 61 8.84 -8.12 11.98
N ILE A 62 8.47 -8.58 13.17
CA ILE A 62 8.26 -7.69 14.32
C ILE A 62 9.58 -7.05 14.77
N ALA A 63 10.65 -7.84 14.88
CA ALA A 63 11.96 -7.36 15.30
C ALA A 63 12.49 -6.28 14.34
N THR A 64 12.38 -6.49 13.03
CA THR A 64 12.79 -5.51 12.02
C THR A 64 11.92 -4.25 12.04
N ALA A 65 10.63 -4.34 12.39
CA ALA A 65 9.76 -3.16 12.57
C ALA A 65 10.18 -2.33 13.79
N VAL A 66 10.46 -2.99 14.91
CA VAL A 66 10.94 -2.34 16.15
C VAL A 66 12.29 -1.65 15.89
N LEU A 67 13.23 -2.36 15.26
CA LEU A 67 14.52 -1.79 14.86
C LEU A 67 14.33 -0.60 13.92
N HIS A 68 13.47 -0.71 12.90
CA HIS A 68 13.17 0.41 12.01
C HIS A 68 12.70 1.66 12.78
N ASN A 69 11.81 1.50 13.75
CA ASN A 69 11.31 2.61 14.56
C ASN A 69 12.41 3.26 15.42
N ILE A 70 13.30 2.45 16.01
CA ILE A 70 14.44 2.95 16.78
C ILE A 70 15.37 3.79 15.89
N LEU A 71 15.72 3.29 14.70
CA LEU A 71 16.61 3.98 13.77
C LEU A 71 15.97 5.28 13.24
N ARG A 72 14.66 5.26 12.97
CA ARG A 72 13.90 6.47 12.66
C ARG A 72 13.92 7.51 13.77
N SER A 73 13.80 7.08 15.03
CA SER A 73 13.89 7.98 16.18
C SER A 73 15.28 8.62 16.29
N LYS A 74 16.32 7.90 15.88
CA LYS A 74 17.71 8.40 15.84
C LYS A 74 18.02 9.26 14.60
N ARG A 75 17.03 9.50 13.74
CA ARG A 75 17.18 10.25 12.46
C ARG A 75 18.26 9.66 11.55
N GLU A 76 18.43 8.34 11.60
CA GLU A 76 19.33 7.68 10.66
C GLU A 76 18.78 7.80 9.23
N GLU A 77 19.68 8.09 8.29
CA GLU A 77 19.33 8.20 6.89
C GLU A 77 18.83 6.87 6.33
N CYS A 78 18.05 6.94 5.25
CA CYS A 78 17.67 5.73 4.54
C CYS A 78 18.93 5.06 4.00
N PRO A 79 19.07 3.73 4.15
CA PRO A 79 20.25 3.05 3.64
C PRO A 79 20.29 3.23 2.12
N PRO A 80 21.50 3.45 1.55
CA PRO A 80 21.67 3.48 0.11
C PRO A 80 21.28 2.11 -0.47
N ASP A 81 20.96 2.09 -1.77
CA ASP A 81 20.80 0.82 -2.47
C ASP A 81 22.17 0.11 -2.45
N ASP A 82 22.20 -1.12 -1.92
CA ASP A 82 23.40 -1.94 -1.84
C ASP A 82 23.65 -2.59 -3.22
N PRO A 83 24.71 -2.20 -3.95
CA PRO A 83 24.98 -2.72 -5.29
C PRO A 83 25.46 -4.18 -5.29
N ASP A 84 25.99 -4.67 -4.16
CA ASP A 84 26.50 -6.04 -4.01
C ASP A 84 25.41 -7.00 -3.51
N LEU A 85 24.24 -6.49 -3.14
CA LEU A 85 23.09 -7.29 -2.77
C LEU A 85 22.51 -7.96 -4.02
N GLU A 86 22.74 -9.27 -4.16
CA GLU A 86 22.14 -10.10 -5.21
C GLU A 86 20.62 -10.20 -5.03
N LEU A 87 19.90 -9.24 -5.61
CA LEU A 87 18.45 -9.26 -5.69
C LEU A 87 18.01 -10.14 -6.86
N PRO A 88 16.88 -10.88 -6.73
CA PRO A 88 16.32 -11.67 -7.83
C PRO A 88 15.85 -10.81 -9.01
N ALA A 89 15.66 -9.51 -8.79
CA ALA A 89 15.36 -8.50 -9.80
C ALA A 89 15.79 -7.11 -9.26
N PRO A 90 15.99 -6.10 -10.12
CA PRO A 90 16.24 -4.73 -9.69
C PRO A 90 15.18 -4.25 -8.68
N TRP A 91 15.59 -3.43 -7.71
CA TRP A 91 14.73 -2.99 -6.62
C TRP A 91 13.42 -2.32 -7.10
N GLU A 92 13.53 -1.48 -8.12
CA GLU A 92 12.37 -0.84 -8.76
C GLU A 92 11.38 -1.86 -9.32
N SER A 93 11.87 -2.96 -9.90
CA SER A 93 11.01 -4.04 -10.41
C SER A 93 10.29 -4.79 -9.28
N ILE A 94 10.97 -5.04 -8.15
CA ILE A 94 10.38 -5.69 -6.97
C ILE A 94 9.31 -4.78 -6.33
N ILE A 95 9.57 -3.47 -6.26
CA ILE A 95 8.58 -2.47 -5.82
C ILE A 95 7.39 -2.47 -6.78
N GLU A 96 7.63 -2.41 -8.08
CA GLU A 96 6.57 -2.30 -9.08
C GLU A 96 5.67 -3.55 -9.11
N GLN A 97 6.24 -4.74 -8.93
CA GLN A 97 5.48 -5.98 -8.75
C GLN A 97 4.57 -5.95 -7.52
N GLY A 98 5.00 -5.29 -6.44
CA GLY A 98 4.21 -5.10 -5.23
C GLY A 98 3.15 -3.99 -5.34
N ARG A 99 3.19 -3.18 -6.40
CA ARG A 99 2.29 -2.04 -6.59
C ARG A 99 0.89 -2.54 -6.94
N ILE A 100 -0.10 -2.18 -6.14
CA ILE A 100 -1.50 -2.49 -6.45
C ILE A 100 -1.90 -1.64 -7.66
N ARG A 101 -2.21 -2.28 -8.80
CA ARG A 101 -2.61 -1.62 -10.06
C ARG A 101 -3.55 -0.45 -9.77
N GLN A 102 -3.11 0.77 -10.09
CA GLN A 102 -4.00 1.92 -10.08
C GLN A 102 -5.11 1.64 -11.10
N GLN A 103 -6.36 1.80 -10.66
CA GLN A 103 -7.51 1.60 -11.52
C GLN A 103 -7.47 2.72 -12.57
N THR A 104 -7.02 2.42 -13.78
CA THR A 104 -7.32 3.25 -14.94
C THR A 104 -8.83 3.24 -15.11
N HIS A 105 -9.43 4.40 -15.36
CA HIS A 105 -10.85 4.53 -15.69
C HIS A 105 -11.19 3.54 -16.80
N ALA A 106 -11.88 2.46 -16.44
CA ALA A 106 -12.28 1.44 -17.40
C ALA A 106 -13.42 2.02 -18.24
N ASP A 107 -13.09 2.47 -19.45
CA ASP A 107 -14.04 2.94 -20.46
C ASP A 107 -14.76 1.79 -21.19
N ASN A 108 -14.49 0.53 -20.86
CA ASN A 108 -15.04 -0.61 -21.60
C ASN A 108 -15.77 -1.59 -20.70
N GLY A 109 -17.11 -1.54 -20.71
CA GLY A 109 -18.06 -2.65 -20.58
C GLY A 109 -18.02 -3.59 -19.36
N MET A 110 -17.02 -3.49 -18.48
CA MET A 110 -16.89 -4.33 -17.29
C MET A 110 -17.81 -3.78 -16.21
N GLU A 111 -18.65 -4.64 -15.60
CA GLU A 111 -19.49 -4.26 -14.46
C GLU A 111 -18.67 -3.47 -13.44
N ALA A 112 -19.06 -2.21 -13.21
CA ALA A 112 -18.38 -1.35 -12.25
C ALA A 112 -18.29 -2.10 -10.93
N ARG A 113 -17.08 -2.21 -10.34
CA ARG A 113 -16.96 -2.94 -9.07
C ARG A 113 -17.77 -2.23 -8.00
N ASP A 114 -18.00 -0.94 -8.15
CA ASP A 114 -18.71 -0.03 -7.23
C ASP A 114 -20.24 -0.11 -7.19
N ILE A 115 -20.84 -1.26 -7.45
CA ILE A 115 -22.31 -1.38 -7.42
C ILE A 115 -22.89 -1.25 -5.99
N ASN A 116 -22.07 -1.23 -4.93
CA ASN A 116 -22.59 -1.19 -3.55
C ASN A 116 -23.10 0.22 -3.15
N PRO A 117 -24.43 0.42 -3.06
CA PRO A 117 -25.00 1.73 -2.75
C PRO A 117 -24.80 2.13 -1.28
N VAL A 118 -24.72 1.16 -0.37
CA VAL A 118 -24.52 1.40 1.07
C VAL A 118 -23.14 2.01 1.31
N ARG A 119 -22.11 1.45 0.68
CA ARG A 119 -20.75 1.96 0.75
C ARG A 119 -20.67 3.40 0.24
N ARG A 120 -21.35 3.68 -0.88
CA ARG A 120 -21.36 5.00 -1.48
C ARG A 120 -22.08 6.03 -0.62
N LYS A 121 -23.18 5.64 0.02
CA LYS A 121 -23.87 6.46 1.02
C LYS A 121 -22.96 6.76 2.22
N LEU A 122 -22.22 5.78 2.72
CA LEU A 122 -21.28 5.95 3.82
C LEU A 122 -20.17 6.96 3.46
N ILE A 123 -19.55 6.78 2.29
CA ILE A 123 -18.51 7.68 1.77
C ILE A 123 -19.06 9.11 1.68
N ASN A 124 -20.17 9.30 0.96
CA ASN A 124 -20.73 10.63 0.74
C ASN A 124 -21.12 11.31 2.05
N ASN A 125 -21.75 10.59 2.98
CA ASN A 125 -22.13 11.17 4.27
C ASN A 125 -20.92 11.64 5.06
N TYR A 126 -19.84 10.85 5.10
CA TYR A 126 -18.63 11.23 5.83
C TYR A 126 -17.93 12.42 5.20
N PHE A 127 -17.63 12.36 3.90
CA PHE A 127 -16.86 13.43 3.23
C PHE A 127 -17.64 14.73 3.07
N LYS A 128 -18.98 14.67 3.07
CA LYS A 128 -19.82 15.86 3.13
C LYS A 128 -19.68 16.62 4.46
N THR A 129 -19.36 15.94 5.58
CA THR A 129 -19.13 16.62 6.86
C THR A 129 -17.77 17.32 6.97
N LEU A 130 -16.87 17.06 6.01
CA LEU A 130 -15.54 17.67 5.95
C LEU A 130 -15.48 18.93 5.08
N GLN A 131 -16.62 19.34 4.51
CA GLN A 131 -16.82 20.58 3.75
C GLN A 131 -17.52 21.61 4.63
#